data_AF-A0A7K3ZRL0-F1
#
_entry.id   AF-A0A7K3ZRL0-F1
#
_cell.length_a   1.000
_cell.length_b   1.000
_cell.length_c   1.000
_cell.angle_alpha   90.00
_cell.angle_beta   90.00
_cell.angle_gamma   90.00
#
_symmetry.space_group_name_H-M   'P 1'
#
loop_
_entity.id
_entity.type
_entity.pdbx_description
1 polymer ?
#
loop_
_entity_poly.entity_id
_entity_poly.type
_entity_poly.pdbx_seq_one_letter_code
_entity_poly.pdbx_strand_id
1 'polypeptide(L)' 'MDSAEANVVLNEIIQELAEGGPEKPVMEIQNREQLGYAVCIKTFLGAAKKQIVDAVAAKHRLKVSEEADGLILC' A
#
# COMPACT_ATOMS: atom_id res chain seq x y z
N MET A 1 8.45 -8.95 -0.76
CA MET A 1 7.58 -8.98 0.42
C MET A 1 6.82 -10.30 0.47
N ASP A 2 6.81 -10.95 1.62
CA ASP A 2 5.93 -12.09 1.92
C ASP A 2 4.57 -11.62 2.49
N SER A 3 3.62 -12.53 2.65
CA SER A 3 2.24 -12.19 3.07
C SER A 3 2.15 -11.63 4.49
N ALA A 4 3.07 -11.97 5.39
CA ALA A 4 3.06 -11.43 6.75
C ALA A 4 3.59 -9.99 6.74
N GLU A 5 4.67 -9.74 6.02
CA GLU A 5 5.23 -8.39 5.83
C GLU A 5 4.22 -7.47 5.11
N ALA A 6 3.49 -7.97 4.10
CA ALA A 6 2.42 -7.21 3.44
C ALA A 6 1.29 -6.82 4.40
N ASN A 7 0.92 -7.70 5.34
CA ASN A 7 -0.07 -7.38 6.36
C ASN A 7 0.43 -6.33 7.36
N VAL A 8 1.72 -6.33 7.72
CA VAL A 8 2.31 -5.31 8.59
C VAL A 8 2.26 -3.94 7.89
N VAL A 9 2.72 -3.89 6.64
CA VAL A 9 2.71 -2.67 5.83
C VAL A 9 1.28 -2.16 5.64
N LEU A 10 0.33 -3.06 5.33
CA LEU A 10 -1.08 -2.72 5.19
C LEU A 10 -1.64 -2.05 6.46
N ASN A 11 -1.41 -2.65 7.63
CA ASN A 11 -1.90 -2.11 8.89
C ASN A 11 -1.25 -0.77 9.24
N GLU A 12 0.04 -0.60 8.94
CA GLU A 12 0.75 0.67 9.16
C GLU A 12 0.14 1.78 8.30
N ILE A 13 -0.12 1.52 7.01
CA ILE A 13 -0.75 2.50 6.14
C ILE A 13 -2.17 2.83 6.62
N ILE A 14 -2.96 1.83 7.05
CA ILE A 14 -4.31 2.05 7.60
C ILE A 14 -4.25 2.93 8.86
N GLN A 15 -3.28 2.69 9.75
CA GLN A 15 -3.11 3.46 10.98
C GLN A 15 -2.77 4.93 10.70
N GLU A 16 -1.77 5.18 9.86
CA GLU A 16 -1.37 6.55 9.47
C GLU A 16 -2.52 7.30 8.76
N LEU A 17 -3.36 6.57 7.99
CA LEU A 17 -4.51 7.15 7.31
C LEU A 17 -5.69 7.43 8.23
N ALA A 18 -5.86 6.63 9.29
CA ALA A 18 -6.89 6.84 10.31
C ALA A 18 -6.61 8.09 11.15
N GLU A 19 -5.34 8.43 11.38
CA GLU A 19 -4.94 9.69 12.03
C GLU A 19 -5.29 10.92 11.18
N GLY A 20 -5.42 10.75 9.86
CA GLY A 20 -5.80 11.80 8.91
C GLY A 20 -7.31 12.00 8.69
N GLY A 21 -8.19 11.23 9.32
CA GLY A 21 -9.65 11.40 9.24
C GLY A 21 -10.48 10.10 9.16
N PRO A 22 -11.82 10.19 9.14
CA PRO A 22 -12.71 9.02 9.26
C PRO A 22 -12.80 8.13 8.01
N GLU A 23 -12.19 8.52 6.89
CA GLU A 23 -12.20 7.73 5.66
C GLU A 23 -11.20 6.57 5.77
N LYS A 24 -11.74 5.37 6.00
CA LYS A 24 -10.97 4.13 5.93
C LYS A 24 -10.51 3.91 4.47
N PRO A 25 -9.21 3.76 4.22
CA PRO A 25 -8.71 3.46 2.89
C PRO A 25 -9.19 2.07 2.45
N VAL A 26 -9.56 1.94 1.18
CA VAL A 26 -9.81 0.63 0.57
C VAL A 26 -8.48 0.11 0.06
N MET A 27 -8.08 -1.06 0.55
CA MET A 27 -6.80 -1.70 0.24
C MET A 27 -6.98 -3.19 0.03
N GLU A 28 -6.28 -3.73 -0.95
CA GLU A 28 -6.33 -5.15 -1.30
C GLU A 28 -4.92 -5.72 -1.46
N ILE A 29 -4.67 -6.88 -0.85
CA ILE A 29 -3.43 -7.62 -1.06
C ILE A 29 -3.56 -8.41 -2.38
N GLN A 30 -2.66 -8.16 -3.33
CA GLN A 30 -2.58 -8.89 -4.59
C GLN A 30 -1.30 -9.72 -4.63
N ASN A 31 -1.46 -11.02 -4.83
CA ASN A 31 -0.32 -11.90 -5.11
C ASN A 31 0.00 -11.82 -6.62
N ARG A 32 1.05 -11.08 -6.99
CA ARG A 32 1.54 -11.03 -8.38
C ARG A 32 2.75 -11.95 -8.55
N GLU A 33 2.52 -13.26 -8.50
CA GLU A 33 3.57 -14.27 -8.75
C GLU A 33 4.33 -14.04 -10.07
N GLN A 34 3.69 -13.38 -11.05
CA GLN A 34 4.26 -13.12 -12.38
C GLN A 34 5.39 -12.06 -12.45
N LEU A 35 5.59 -11.23 -11.42
CA LEU A 35 6.58 -10.13 -11.48
C LEU A 35 7.83 -10.36 -10.61
N GLY A 36 7.99 -11.55 -10.02
CA GLY A 36 9.08 -11.82 -9.06
C GLY A 36 8.89 -11.15 -7.70
N TYR A 37 7.79 -10.42 -7.51
CA TYR A 37 7.32 -9.88 -6.24
C TYR A 37 6.22 -10.80 -5.71
N ALA A 38 6.46 -11.50 -4.60
CA ALA A 38 5.52 -12.52 -4.10
C ALA A 38 4.16 -11.93 -3.68
N VAL A 39 4.14 -10.70 -3.15
CA VAL A 39 2.94 -10.03 -2.62
C VAL A 39 3.04 -8.52 -2.84
N CYS A 40 1.95 -7.92 -3.33
CA CYS A 40 1.81 -6.47 -3.51
C CYS A 40 0.54 -5.95 -2.82
N ILE A 41 0.50 -4.67 -2.46
CA ILE A 41 -0.66 -4.02 -1.86
C ILE A 41 -1.22 -3.01 -2.88
N LYS A 42 -2.49 -3.15 -3.27
CA LYS A 42 -3.19 -2.14 -4.07
C LYS A 42 -3.97 -1.23 -3.13
N THR A 43 -3.78 0.07 -3.27
CA THR A 43 -4.45 1.09 -2.45
C THR A 43 -5.29 2.00 -3.34
N PHE A 44 -6.56 2.15 -2.99
CA PHE A 44 -7.51 3.01 -3.68
C PHE A 44 -7.66 4.28 -2.84
N LEU A 45 -6.77 5.23 -3.07
CA LEU A 45 -6.64 6.45 -2.29
C LEU A 45 -6.71 7.66 -3.22
N GLY A 46 -7.47 8.68 -2.81
CA GLY A 46 -7.41 9.99 -3.45
C GLY A 46 -6.02 10.60 -3.30
N ALA A 47 -5.65 11.50 -4.23
CA ALA A 47 -4.31 12.11 -4.31
C ALA A 47 -3.78 12.70 -2.99
N ALA A 48 -4.66 13.17 -2.10
CA ALA A 48 -4.31 13.72 -0.79
C ALA A 48 -3.59 12.72 0.14
N LYS A 49 -3.83 11.42 -0.05
CA LYS A 49 -3.34 10.34 0.83
C LYS A 49 -2.14 9.58 0.23
N LYS A 50 -1.72 9.92 -1.00
CA LYS A 50 -0.56 9.33 -1.68
C LYS A 50 0.75 9.52 -0.90
N GLN A 51 0.92 10.67 -0.25
CA GLN A 51 2.13 10.98 0.53
C GLN A 51 2.37 10.00 1.69
N ILE A 52 1.29 9.53 2.33
CA ILE A 52 1.37 8.54 3.42
C ILE A 52 1.79 7.18 2.86
N VAL A 53 1.20 6.78 1.73
CA VAL A 53 1.58 5.53 1.04
C VAL A 53 3.04 5.56 0.61
N ASP A 54 3.50 6.67 0.01
CA ASP A 54 4.89 6.84 -0.41
C ASP A 54 5.86 6.81 0.80
N ALA A 55 5.48 7.42 1.93
CA ALA A 55 6.28 7.42 3.15
C ALA A 55 6.45 6.01 3.74
N VAL A 56 5.35 5.25 3.85
CA VAL A 56 5.40 3.87 4.35
C VAL A 56 6.15 2.97 3.36
N ALA A 57 5.92 3.12 2.05
CA ALA A 57 6.65 2.39 1.02
C ALA A 57 8.17 2.62 1.14
N ALA A 58 8.60 3.88 1.28
CA ALA A 58 10.00 4.23 1.44
C ALA A 58 10.63 3.62 2.71
N LYS A 59 9.89 3.63 3.83
CA LYS A 59 10.32 3.01 5.10
C LYS A 59 10.57 1.51 4.95
N HIS A 60 9.72 0.82 4.19
CA HIS A 60 9.75 -0.63 4.01
C HIS A 60 10.53 -1.11 2.79
N ARG A 61 11.17 -0.22 2.01
CA ARG A 61 11.98 -0.69 0.88
C ARG A 61 11.16 -0.91 -0.40
N LEU A 62 9.89 -0.54 -0.41
CA LEU A 62 8.91 -0.93 -1.43
C LEU A 62 8.89 0.08 -2.58
N LYS A 63 8.72 -0.45 -3.78
CA LYS A 63 8.46 0.29 -5.01
C LYS A 63 6.97 0.60 -5.11
N VAL A 64 6.66 1.87 -5.32
CA VAL A 64 5.30 2.34 -5.61
C VAL A 64 5.13 2.45 -7.12
N SER A 65 4.02 1.92 -7.64
CA SER A 65 3.61 2.04 -9.03
C SER A 65 2.18 2.60 -9.09
N GLU A 66 1.95 3.65 -9.87
CA GLU A 66 0.59 4.13 -10.17
C GLU A 66 -0.06 3.26 -11.25
N GLU A 67 -1.26 2.78 -10.99
CA GLU A 67 -2.17 2.21 -11.98
C GLU A 67 -3.44 3.06 -12.07
N ALA A 68 -4.27 2.83 -13.10
CA ALA A 68 -5.43 3.66 -13.43
C ALA A 68 -6.43 3.88 -12.27
N ASP A 69 -6.50 2.92 -11.34
CA ASP A 69 -7.44 2.94 -10.22
C ASP A 69 -6.77 3.06 -8.83
N GLY A 70 -5.44 3.20 -8.75
CA GLY A 70 -4.77 3.25 -7.44
C GLY A 70 -3.26 3.07 -7.46
N LEU A 71 -2.67 2.95 -6.27
CA LEU A 71 -1.23 2.75 -6.08
C LEU A 71 -0.95 1.29 -5.73
N ILE A 72 0.05 0.70 -6.37
CA ILE A 72 0.56 -0.64 -6.07
C ILE A 72 1.91 -0.52 -5.35
N LEU A 73 2.03 -1.19 -4.21
CA LEU A 73 3.27 -1.34 -3.45
C LEU A 73 3.79 -2.77 -3.60
N CYS A 74 4.99 -2.91 -4.16
CA CYS A 74 5.75 -4.16 -4.25
C CYS A 74 7.23 -3.85 -3.94
#